data_AF-A0A841DEE5-F1
#
_entry.id   AF-A0A841DEE5-F1
#
_cell.length_a   1.000
_cell.length_b   1.000
_cell.length_c   1.000
_cell.angle_alpha   90.00
_cell.angle_beta   90.00
_cell.angle_gamma   90.00
#
_symmetry.space_group_name_H-M   'P 1'
#
loop_
_entity.id
_entity.type
_entity.pdbx_description
1 polymer ?
#
loop_
_entity_poly.entity_id
_entity_poly.type
_entity_poly.pdbx_seq_one_letter_code
_entity_poly.pdbx_strand_id
1 'polypeptide(L)'
;MDETGEAPARPVAADGDFGVPGSLARVLADIGAERVAQDAMWGIQDIPDGTGPEGAAAAERAKDETSAAFADGTLSWRHILVEEVLEAFAEDDPEALRTELVQVAAVAAKWIQALDRRTARPGRAERWDGALHDR
;
A
#
# COMPACT_ATOMS: atom_id res chain seq x y z
N MET A 1 -7.58 -3.71 -49.25
CA MET A 1 -8.03 -4.29 -47.98
C MET A 1 -6.77 -4.50 -47.18
N ASP A 2 -6.45 -3.52 -46.35
CA ASP A 2 -5.30 -3.54 -45.46
C ASP A 2 -5.85 -3.80 -44.07
N GLU A 3 -5.74 -5.04 -43.60
CA GLU A 3 -6.07 -5.44 -42.23
C GLU A 3 -4.77 -5.41 -41.42
N THR A 4 -4.38 -4.23 -40.95
CA THR A 4 -3.39 -4.11 -39.88
C THR A 4 -4.07 -4.55 -38.59
N GLY A 5 -3.97 -5.85 -38.29
CA GLY A 5 -4.33 -6.44 -37.01
C GLY A 5 -3.39 -5.91 -35.93
N GLU A 6 -3.74 -4.77 -35.34
CA GLU A 6 -3.07 -4.25 -34.16
C GLU A 6 -3.33 -5.20 -32.99
N ALA A 7 -2.26 -5.78 -32.45
CA ALA A 7 -2.33 -6.63 -31.27
C ALA A 7 -2.97 -5.85 -30.11
N PRO A 8 -3.84 -6.47 -29.29
CA PRO A 8 -4.48 -5.75 -28.19
C PRO A 8 -3.41 -5.18 -27.27
N ALA A 9 -3.49 -3.89 -26.98
CA ALA A 9 -2.62 -3.21 -26.03
C ALA A 9 -2.58 -4.01 -24.73
N ARG A 10 -1.36 -4.34 -24.26
CA ARG A 10 -1.18 -4.94 -22.92
C ARG A 10 -1.91 -4.06 -21.90
N PRO A 11 -2.73 -4.61 -21.01
CA PRO A 11 -3.39 -3.81 -20.00
C PRO A 11 -2.31 -3.12 -19.17
N VAL A 12 -2.24 -1.80 -19.29
CA VAL A 12 -1.43 -0.96 -18.40
C VAL A 12 -2.01 -1.20 -17.02
N ALA A 13 -1.20 -1.75 -16.11
CA ALA A 13 -1.60 -1.92 -14.72
C ALA A 13 -2.12 -0.56 -14.24
N ALA A 14 -3.39 -0.49 -13.84
CA ALA A 14 -3.97 0.74 -13.33
C ALA A 14 -3.12 1.23 -12.16
N ASP A 15 -3.03 2.55 -11.95
CA ASP A 15 -2.14 3.16 -10.94
C ASP A 15 -2.28 2.55 -9.53
N GLY A 16 -3.43 1.93 -9.23
CA GLY A 16 -3.69 1.19 -7.99
C GLY A 16 -3.06 -0.19 -7.89
N ASP A 17 -2.74 -0.87 -8.99
CA ASP A 17 -2.26 -2.26 -8.99
C ASP A 17 -0.78 -2.40 -8.62
N PHE A 18 -0.09 -1.30 -8.35
CA PHE A 18 1.27 -1.29 -7.84
C PHE A 18 2.24 -2.21 -8.62
N GLY A 19 2.08 -2.24 -9.95
CA GLY A 19 2.87 -3.06 -10.89
C GLY A 19 2.50 -4.54 -10.94
N VAL A 20 1.44 -4.97 -10.27
CA VAL A 20 0.91 -6.34 -10.29
C VAL A 20 -0.61 -6.32 -10.50
N PRO A 21 -1.12 -6.76 -11.66
CA PRO A 21 -2.56 -6.74 -11.93
C PRO A 21 -3.42 -7.34 -10.81
N GLY A 22 -4.47 -6.61 -10.44
CA GLY A 22 -5.41 -6.97 -9.38
C GLY A 22 -4.84 -6.99 -7.97
N SER A 23 -3.65 -6.44 -7.72
CA SER A 23 -3.06 -6.46 -6.36
C SER A 23 -3.86 -5.62 -5.38
N LEU A 24 -4.40 -4.47 -5.80
CA LEU A 24 -5.21 -3.64 -4.92
C LEU A 24 -6.48 -4.35 -4.48
N ALA A 25 -7.17 -4.99 -5.44
CA ALA A 25 -8.39 -5.73 -5.16
C ALA A 25 -8.16 -6.86 -4.14
N ARG A 26 -7.03 -7.57 -4.23
CA ARG A 26 -6.66 -8.59 -3.25
C ARG A 26 -6.42 -7.99 -1.86
N VAL A 27 -5.61 -6.94 -1.76
CA VAL A 27 -5.31 -6.30 -0.46
C VAL A 27 -6.56 -5.73 0.19
N LEU A 28 -7.47 -5.11 -0.58
CA LEU A 28 -8.74 -4.63 -0.04
C LEU A 28 -9.65 -5.76 0.42
N ALA A 29 -9.63 -6.92 -0.24
CA ALA A 29 -10.36 -8.10 0.21
C ALA A 29 -9.82 -8.64 1.54
N ASP A 30 -8.50 -8.66 1.71
CA ASP A 30 -7.85 -9.08 2.96
C ASP A 30 -8.20 -8.13 4.12
N ILE A 31 -8.13 -6.81 3.88
CA ILE A 31 -8.53 -5.79 4.87
C ILE A 31 -10.02 -5.94 5.22
N GLY A 32 -10.88 -6.17 4.22
CA GLY A 32 -12.31 -6.40 4.45
C GLY A 32 -12.59 -7.66 5.27
N ALA A 33 -11.87 -8.75 5.02
CA ALA A 33 -11.98 -9.99 5.78
C ALA A 33 -11.54 -9.80 7.23
N GLU A 34 -10.46 -9.07 7.47
CA GLU A 34 -10.01 -8.71 8.82
C GLU A 34 -11.08 -7.88 9.54
N ARG A 35 -11.68 -6.87 8.90
CA ARG A 35 -12.75 -6.06 9.50
C ARG A 35 -13.94 -6.91 9.94
N VAL A 36 -14.39 -7.86 9.11
CA VAL A 36 -15.44 -8.81 9.49
C VAL A 36 -15.02 -9.65 10.70
N ALA A 37 -13.77 -10.09 10.78
CA ALA A 37 -13.26 -10.85 11.91
C ALA A 37 -13.25 -10.02 13.20
N GLN A 38 -12.81 -8.75 13.15
CA GLN A 38 -12.84 -7.92 14.35
C GLN A 38 -14.26 -7.47 14.75
N ASP A 39 -15.19 -7.31 13.80
CA ASP A 39 -16.62 -7.10 14.12
C ASP A 39 -17.19 -8.31 14.87
N ALA A 40 -16.86 -9.53 14.44
CA ALA A 40 -17.26 -10.74 15.13
C ALA A 40 -16.63 -10.88 16.53
N MET A 41 -15.41 -10.39 16.71
CA MET A 41 -14.66 -10.50 17.96
C MET A 41 -15.01 -9.43 18.99
N TRP A 42 -15.22 -8.19 18.55
CA TRP A 42 -15.35 -7.01 19.43
C TRP A 42 -16.67 -6.25 19.25
N GLY A 43 -17.48 -6.56 18.24
CA GLY A 43 -18.73 -5.85 17.97
C GLY A 43 -18.54 -4.37 17.65
N ILE A 44 -19.59 -3.57 17.86
CA ILE A 44 -19.54 -2.10 17.70
C ILE A 44 -18.65 -1.51 18.80
N GLN A 45 -17.71 -0.67 18.41
CA GLN A 45 -16.90 0.14 19.31
C GLN A 45 -17.29 1.61 19.11
N ASP A 46 -17.67 2.28 20.19
CA ASP A 46 -17.96 3.71 20.25
C ASP A 46 -17.08 4.30 21.35
N ILE A 47 -15.85 4.66 20.96
CA ILE A 47 -14.79 5.13 21.85
C ILE A 47 -14.28 6.48 21.37
N PRO A 48 -13.81 7.37 22.27
CA PRO A 48 -13.24 8.66 21.88
C PRO A 48 -12.00 8.49 20.99
N ASP A 49 -11.79 9.42 20.06
CA ASP A 49 -10.67 9.37 19.10
C ASP A 49 -9.30 9.43 19.78
N GLY A 50 -9.16 10.25 20.83
CA GLY A 50 -7.90 10.41 21.55
C GLY A 50 -6.81 11.11 20.75
N THR A 51 -7.20 11.87 19.71
CA THR A 51 -6.32 12.71 18.88
C THR A 51 -6.49 14.19 19.24
N GLY A 52 -5.52 15.01 18.84
CA GLY A 52 -5.59 16.44 19.09
C GLY A 52 -4.25 17.17 18.92
N PRO A 53 -4.24 18.51 19.08
CA PRO A 53 -3.09 19.35 18.78
C PRO A 53 -1.83 19.05 19.62
N GLU A 54 -1.94 18.31 20.72
CA GLU A 54 -0.80 17.76 21.46
C GLU A 54 0.10 16.85 20.62
N GLY A 55 -0.45 16.24 19.55
CA GLY A 55 0.28 15.41 18.60
C GLY A 55 1.13 16.19 17.59
N ALA A 56 0.88 17.50 17.41
CA ALA A 56 1.48 18.30 16.33
C ALA A 56 3.02 18.29 16.36
N ALA A 57 3.63 18.39 17.54
CA ALA A 57 5.09 18.36 17.65
C ALA A 57 5.69 17.00 17.26
N ALA A 58 4.94 15.90 17.38
CA ALA A 58 5.37 14.59 16.91
C ALA A 58 5.18 14.45 15.39
N ALA A 59 4.07 14.94 14.85
CA ALA A 59 3.79 14.99 13.41
C ALA A 59 4.89 15.74 12.65
N GLU A 60 5.21 16.97 13.07
CA GLU A 60 6.25 17.79 12.43
C GLU A 60 7.62 17.10 12.44
N ARG A 61 8.00 16.45 13.56
CA ARG A 61 9.26 15.69 13.61
C ARG A 61 9.26 14.51 12.65
N ALA A 62 8.14 13.79 12.52
CA ALA A 62 8.05 12.66 11.61
C ALA A 62 8.13 13.09 10.15
N LYS A 63 7.51 14.23 9.81
CA LYS A 63 7.62 14.87 8.50
C LYS A 63 9.05 15.29 8.16
N ASP A 64 9.75 15.89 9.12
CA ASP A 64 11.17 16.23 8.98
C ASP A 64 12.03 14.97 8.77
N GLU A 65 11.80 13.91 9.56
CA GLU A 65 12.49 12.62 9.43
C GLU A 65 12.23 11.95 8.07
N THR A 66 10.98 11.94 7.60
CA THR A 66 10.65 11.42 6.27
C THR A 66 11.33 12.23 5.17
N SER A 67 11.28 13.55 5.27
CA SER A 67 11.90 14.46 4.29
C SER A 67 13.40 14.27 4.24
N ALA A 68 14.06 14.17 5.40
CA ALA A 68 15.49 13.89 5.49
C ALA A 68 15.83 12.50 4.92
N ALA A 69 15.08 11.46 5.28
CA ALA A 69 15.31 10.12 4.76
C ALA A 69 15.11 10.04 3.23
N PHE A 70 14.15 10.79 2.69
CA PHE A 70 13.97 10.93 1.24
C PHE A 70 15.17 11.61 0.58
N ALA A 71 15.63 12.75 1.12
CA ALA A 71 16.80 13.46 0.61
C ALA A 71 18.08 12.60 0.63
N ASP A 72 18.24 11.78 1.67
CA ASP A 72 19.39 10.90 1.86
C ASP A 72 19.28 9.57 1.10
N GLY A 73 18.17 9.30 0.41
CA GLY A 73 17.93 8.03 -0.29
C GLY A 73 17.75 6.83 0.66
N THR A 74 17.43 7.08 1.94
CA THR A 74 17.20 6.08 2.98
C THR A 74 15.72 5.93 3.36
N LEU A 75 14.81 6.55 2.58
CA LEU A 75 13.37 6.50 2.79
C LEU A 75 12.89 5.04 2.90
N SER A 76 12.03 4.82 3.89
CA SER A 76 11.47 3.50 4.18
C SER A 76 9.97 3.61 4.35
N TRP A 77 9.27 2.48 4.19
CA TRP A 77 7.84 2.43 4.46
C TRP A 77 7.47 2.79 5.90
N ARG A 78 8.39 2.52 6.86
CA ARG A 78 8.21 2.96 8.25
C ARG A 78 8.13 4.48 8.35
N HIS A 79 8.99 5.22 7.64
CA HIS A 79 8.97 6.69 7.69
C HIS A 79 7.61 7.21 7.21
N ILE A 80 7.17 6.76 6.04
CA ILE A 80 5.89 7.18 5.44
C ILE A 80 4.72 6.81 6.35
N LEU A 81 4.65 5.57 6.86
CA LEU A 81 3.52 5.16 7.71
C LEU A 81 3.50 5.92 9.05
N VAL A 82 4.65 6.16 9.66
CA VAL A 82 4.74 6.89 10.93
C VAL A 82 4.33 8.35 10.77
N GLU A 83 4.70 9.00 9.66
CA GLU A 83 4.26 10.36 9.34
C GLU A 83 2.73 10.45 9.28
N GLU A 84 2.08 9.66 8.43
CA GLU A 84 0.61 9.70 8.27
C GLU A 84 -0.13 9.38 9.58
N VAL A 85 0.39 8.44 10.39
CA VAL A 85 -0.20 8.11 11.70
C VAL A 85 -0.09 9.29 12.67
N LEU A 86 1.05 9.98 12.68
CA LEU A 86 1.26 11.10 13.58
C LEU A 86 0.55 12.37 13.12
N GLU A 87 0.39 12.57 11.81
CA GLU A 87 -0.51 13.59 11.25
C GLU A 87 -1.95 13.31 11.71
N ALA A 88 -2.46 12.08 11.56
CA ALA A 88 -3.78 11.72 12.08
C ALA A 88 -3.92 11.95 13.60
N PHE A 89 -2.89 11.65 14.40
CA PHE A 89 -2.94 11.89 15.85
C PHE A 89 -2.93 13.37 16.23
N ALA A 90 -2.45 14.25 15.35
CA ALA A 90 -2.43 15.69 15.58
C ALA A 90 -3.77 16.38 15.28
N GLU A 91 -4.72 15.69 14.61
CA GLU A 91 -5.99 16.25 14.18
C GLU A 91 -7.05 16.27 15.30
N ASP A 92 -7.77 17.39 15.42
CA ASP A 92 -8.94 17.56 16.30
C ASP A 92 -10.26 17.77 15.53
N ASP A 93 -10.19 18.03 14.23
CA ASP A 93 -11.34 18.10 13.34
C ASP A 93 -11.72 16.71 12.81
N PRO A 94 -12.98 16.25 12.97
CA PRO A 94 -13.38 14.91 12.52
C PRO A 94 -13.26 14.67 11.01
N GLU A 95 -13.45 15.69 10.17
CA GLU A 95 -13.34 15.53 8.71
C GLU A 95 -11.87 15.44 8.27
N ALA A 96 -11.01 16.24 8.88
CA ALA A 96 -9.56 16.16 8.71
C ALA A 96 -9.01 14.81 9.21
N LEU A 97 -9.36 14.40 10.42
CA LEU A 97 -8.98 13.10 10.99
C LEU A 97 -9.37 11.95 10.07
N ARG A 98 -10.59 11.97 9.53
CA ARG A 98 -11.05 10.94 8.58
C ARG A 98 -10.20 10.92 7.30
N THR A 99 -9.70 12.06 6.85
CA THR A 99 -8.85 12.18 5.68
C THR A 99 -7.48 11.55 5.94
N GLU A 100 -6.86 11.89 7.06
CA GLU A 100 -5.57 11.33 7.47
C GLU A 100 -5.66 9.82 7.73
N LEU A 101 -6.73 9.33 8.37
CA LEU A 101 -6.95 7.89 8.57
C LEU A 101 -7.08 7.13 7.24
N VAL A 102 -7.66 7.76 6.20
CA VAL A 102 -7.68 7.18 4.86
C VAL A 102 -6.28 7.13 4.25
N GLN A 103 -5.46 8.16 4.45
CA GLN A 103 -4.06 8.15 4.00
C GLN A 103 -3.25 7.05 4.70
N VAL A 104 -3.40 6.89 6.02
CA VAL A 104 -2.80 5.78 6.79
C VAL A 104 -3.18 4.43 6.18
N ALA A 105 -4.47 4.19 5.93
CA ALA A 105 -4.95 2.95 5.32
C ALA A 105 -4.38 2.74 3.91
N ALA A 106 -4.30 3.81 3.11
CA ALA A 106 -3.75 3.77 1.76
C ALA A 106 -2.24 3.44 1.77
N VAL A 107 -1.46 4.02 2.67
CA VAL A 107 -0.03 3.73 2.83
C VAL A 107 0.20 2.30 3.32
N ALA A 108 -0.61 1.83 4.28
CA ALA A 108 -0.57 0.44 4.73
C ALA A 108 -0.86 -0.53 3.57
N ALA A 109 -1.92 -0.30 2.80
CA ALA A 109 -2.25 -1.11 1.63
C ALA A 109 -1.11 -1.10 0.60
N LYS A 110 -0.54 0.07 0.30
CA LYS A 110 0.59 0.23 -0.62
C LYS A 110 1.83 -0.53 -0.14
N TRP A 111 2.08 -0.57 1.17
CA TRP A 111 3.19 -1.34 1.74
C TRP A 111 2.95 -2.85 1.63
N ILE A 112 1.73 -3.34 1.86
CA ILE A 112 1.35 -4.74 1.64
C ILE A 112 1.60 -5.13 0.18
N GLN A 113 1.12 -4.34 -0.78
CA GLN A 113 1.37 -4.59 -2.20
C GLN A 113 2.89 -4.62 -2.51
N ALA A 114 3.68 -3.79 -1.82
CA ALA A 114 5.14 -3.81 -1.94
C ALA A 114 5.75 -5.11 -1.41
N LEU A 115 5.23 -5.65 -0.31
CA LEU A 115 5.62 -6.95 0.24
C LEU A 115 5.27 -8.06 -0.75
N ASP A 116 4.03 -8.10 -1.22
CA ASP A 116 3.54 -9.11 -2.17
C ASP A 116 4.37 -9.14 -3.45
N ARG A 117 4.71 -7.97 -4.00
CA ARG A 117 5.56 -7.90 -5.18
C ARG A 117 6.97 -8.44 -4.92
N ARG A 118 7.52 -8.23 -3.72
CA ARG A 118 8.83 -8.76 -3.33
C ARG A 118 8.77 -10.28 -3.15
N THR A 119 7.70 -10.80 -2.57
CA THR A 119 7.52 -12.24 -2.29
C THR A 119 7.07 -13.04 -3.50
N ALA A 120 6.36 -12.44 -4.47
CA ALA A 120 6.02 -13.06 -5.75
C ALA A 120 7.23 -13.22 -6.69
N ARG A 121 8.37 -12.56 -6.40
CA ARG A 121 9.66 -12.79 -7.06
C ARG A 121 10.55 -13.66 -6.16
N PRO A 122 10.34 -14.98 -6.16
CA PRO A 122 11.42 -15.86 -6.63
C PRO A 122 10.95 -17.08 -7.45
N GLY A 123 11.45 -17.22 -8.69
CA GLY A 123 11.63 -18.52 -9.39
C GLY A 123 10.92 -18.77 -10.74
N ARG A 124 11.52 -18.33 -11.87
CA ARG A 124 11.91 -19.15 -13.05
C ARG A 124 12.53 -18.27 -14.14
N ALA A 125 13.86 -18.17 -14.11
CA ALA A 125 14.57 -18.44 -15.34
C ALA A 125 14.46 -19.96 -15.52
N GLU A 126 13.48 -20.42 -16.31
CA GLU A 126 13.61 -21.75 -16.89
C GLU A 126 14.86 -21.69 -17.76
N ARG A 127 15.94 -22.31 -17.31
CA ARG A 127 16.93 -22.82 -18.24
C ARG A 127 16.18 -23.78 -19.16
N TRP A 128 15.90 -23.32 -20.36
CA TRP A 128 15.56 -24.17 -21.47
C TRP A 128 16.87 -24.78 -21.97
N ASP A 129 17.32 -25.88 -21.36
CA ASP A 129 18.40 -26.71 -21.92
C ASP A 129 17.78 -27.71 -22.93
N GLY A 130 17.09 -27.16 -23.94
CA GLY A 130 16.46 -27.90 -25.02
C GLY A 130 17.49 -28.38 -26.04
N ALA A 131 18.32 -29.35 -25.67
CA ALA A 131 19.18 -30.08 -26.60
C ALA A 131 18.49 -31.39 -27.04
N LEU A 132 18.07 -31.38 -28.31
CA LEU A 132 18.12 -32.46 -29.29
C LEU A 132 17.88 -33.90 -28.79
N HIS A 133 16.73 -34.48 -29.16
CA HIS A 133 16.67 -35.89 -29.55
C HIS A 133 15.94 -36.00 -30.88
N ASP A 134 16.75 -36.06 -31.92
CA ASP A 134 16.41 -36.58 -33.23
C ASP A 134 16.45 -38.12 -33.13
N ARG A 135 15.34 -38.80 -33.44
CA ARG A 135 15.31 -40.18 -33.97
C ARG A 135 13.92 -40.57 -34.43
#